data_AF-A0A3S4H1U3-F1
#
_entry.id   AF-A0A3S4H1U3-F1
#
_cell.length_a   1.000
_cell.length_b   1.000
_cell.length_c   1.000
_cell.angle_alpha   90.00
_cell.angle_beta   90.00
_cell.angle_gamma   90.00
#
_symmetry.space_group_name_H-M   'P 1'
#
loop_
_entity.id
_entity.type
_entity.pdbx_description
1 polymer ?
#
loop_
_entity_poly.entity_id
_entity_poly.type
_entity_poly.pdbx_seq_one_letter_code
_entity_poly.pdbx_strand_id
1 'polypeptide(L)'
;MTQHNFENDNKYHERSVQARKSTLVSVVVNIFLSALQVVVGIFSGSQGLIADGMHSFSDLVADGVVLMANKKSRRPSDHDHHYGHWRYENGASLIIGAILLLVGGGMLWSAAGHLAQPQTIPPVHSAALWMALVALAVKEGLFRYMLAAARRLNSSLLIANAWHARSDAASSLVVALGIIGNLAGFAWFDPLAALAVGLLICAHGLSFPPPSALHDLMGPCG
;
A
#
# COMPACT_ATOMS: atom_id res chain seq x y z
N MET A 1 -11.16 -43.08 -12.31
CA MET A 1 -11.50 -41.64 -12.26
C MET A 1 -11.09 -40.94 -10.96
N THR A 2 -10.77 -41.66 -9.87
CA THR A 2 -10.44 -41.07 -8.56
C THR A 2 -9.00 -40.55 -8.42
N GLN A 3 -7.99 -41.19 -9.01
CA GLN A 3 -6.59 -40.74 -8.84
C GLN A 3 -6.28 -39.37 -9.49
N HIS A 4 -6.93 -39.04 -10.60
CA HIS A 4 -6.76 -37.74 -11.28
C HIS A 4 -7.36 -36.57 -10.48
N ASN A 5 -8.36 -36.81 -9.62
CA ASN A 5 -8.91 -35.76 -8.74
C ASN A 5 -8.01 -35.52 -7.52
N PHE A 6 -7.47 -36.57 -6.90
CA PHE A 6 -6.56 -36.42 -5.76
C PHE A 6 -5.25 -35.72 -6.13
N GLU A 7 -4.67 -36.01 -7.30
CA GLU A 7 -3.43 -35.35 -7.75
C GLU A 7 -3.66 -33.87 -8.09
N ASN A 8 -4.83 -33.54 -8.65
CA ASN A 8 -5.24 -32.16 -8.89
C ASN A 8 -5.44 -31.40 -7.57
N ASP A 9 -6.21 -31.96 -6.62
CA ASP A 9 -6.46 -31.31 -5.33
C ASP A 9 -5.17 -31.05 -4.54
N ASN A 10 -4.22 -31.98 -4.57
CA ASN A 10 -2.91 -31.81 -3.92
C ASN A 10 -2.09 -30.69 -4.58
N LYS A 11 -2.06 -30.63 -5.93
CA LYS A 11 -1.46 -29.51 -6.67
C LYS A 11 -2.14 -28.17 -6.37
N TYR A 12 -3.46 -28.11 -6.28
CA TYR A 12 -4.18 -26.88 -5.93
C TYR A 12 -3.86 -26.44 -4.50
N HIS A 13 -3.77 -27.38 -3.56
CA HIS A 13 -3.45 -27.08 -2.16
C HIS A 13 -2.02 -26.56 -2.01
N GLU A 14 -1.02 -27.23 -2.60
CA GLU A 14 0.38 -26.78 -2.60
C GLU A 14 0.55 -25.39 -3.23
N ARG A 15 -0.14 -25.13 -4.35
CA ARG A 15 -0.14 -23.82 -5.01
C ARG A 15 -0.71 -22.72 -4.11
N SER A 16 -1.79 -23.00 -3.39
CA SER A 16 -2.42 -22.06 -2.46
C SER A 16 -1.54 -21.77 -1.23
N VAL A 17 -0.81 -22.77 -0.73
CA VAL A 17 0.11 -22.63 0.39
C VAL A 17 1.34 -21.82 -0.01
N GLN A 18 1.92 -22.06 -1.19
CA GLN A 18 3.04 -21.25 -1.69
C GLN A 18 2.64 -19.81 -1.95
N ALA A 19 1.46 -19.57 -2.54
CA ALA A 19 0.90 -18.24 -2.71
C ALA A 19 0.77 -17.50 -1.38
N ARG A 20 0.15 -18.14 -0.37
CA ARG A 20 -0.06 -17.55 0.96
C ARG A 20 1.25 -17.23 1.68
N LYS A 21 2.25 -18.12 1.59
CA LYS A 21 3.60 -17.87 2.14
C LYS A 21 4.26 -16.68 1.45
N SER A 22 4.17 -16.59 0.13
CA SER A 22 4.70 -15.46 -0.64
C SER A 22 4.08 -14.13 -0.22
N THR A 23 2.75 -14.08 -0.09
CA THR A 23 2.04 -12.88 0.38
C THR A 23 2.42 -12.50 1.81
N LEU A 24 2.54 -13.48 2.73
CA LEU A 24 2.95 -13.21 4.11
C LEU A 24 4.37 -12.63 4.19
N VAL A 25 5.32 -13.19 3.44
CA VAL A 25 6.68 -12.64 3.36
C VAL A 25 6.65 -11.21 2.83
N SER A 26 5.87 -10.96 1.78
CA SER A 26 5.70 -9.62 1.20
C SER A 26 5.17 -8.61 2.22
N VAL A 27 4.12 -8.97 2.95
CA VAL A 27 3.51 -8.14 4.01
C VAL A 27 4.52 -7.82 5.11
N VAL A 28 5.23 -8.83 5.61
CA VAL A 28 6.24 -8.63 6.68
C VAL A 28 7.34 -7.69 6.19
N VAL A 29 7.86 -7.92 4.99
CA VAL A 29 8.92 -7.08 4.42
C VAL A 29 8.45 -5.64 4.24
N ASN A 30 7.24 -5.41 3.69
CA ASN A 30 6.71 -4.06 3.53
C ASN A 30 6.45 -3.35 4.87
N ILE A 31 6.05 -4.06 5.93
CA ILE A 31 5.87 -3.47 7.27
C ILE A 31 7.22 -2.98 7.81
N PHE A 32 8.25 -3.83 7.76
CA PHE A 32 9.58 -3.44 8.22
C PHE A 32 10.16 -2.31 7.36
N LEU A 33 9.97 -2.39 6.04
CA LEU A 33 10.50 -1.41 5.11
C LEU A 33 9.82 -0.04 5.30
N SER A 34 8.49 0.02 5.36
CA SER A 34 7.75 1.26 5.59
C SER A 34 8.13 1.93 6.92
N ALA A 35 8.28 1.15 8.00
CA ALA A 35 8.74 1.68 9.28
C ALA A 35 10.14 2.30 9.18
N LEU A 36 11.09 1.63 8.52
CA LEU A 36 12.44 2.16 8.30
C LEU A 36 12.43 3.43 7.45
N GLN A 37 11.61 3.48 6.40
CA GLN A 37 11.50 4.67 5.54
C GLN A 37 10.97 5.87 6.30
N VAL A 38 9.94 5.70 7.14
CA VAL A 38 9.40 6.80 7.97
C VAL A 38 10.46 7.27 8.97
N VAL A 39 11.10 6.34 9.69
CA VAL A 39 12.13 6.68 10.69
C VAL A 39 13.30 7.41 10.03
N VAL A 40 13.90 6.83 8.98
CA VAL A 40 15.03 7.43 8.28
C VAL A 40 14.61 8.74 7.61
N GLY A 41 13.42 8.82 7.03
CA GLY A 41 12.89 10.03 6.40
C GLY A 41 12.76 11.20 7.38
N ILE A 42 12.31 10.96 8.60
CA ILE A 42 12.26 11.96 9.68
C ILE A 42 13.68 12.40 10.06
N PHE A 43 14.60 11.45 10.29
CA PHE A 43 15.98 11.77 10.66
C PHE A 43 16.76 12.49 9.54
N SER A 44 16.48 12.15 8.29
CA SER A 44 17.17 12.72 7.12
C SER A 44 16.50 13.99 6.59
N GLY A 45 15.33 14.36 7.11
CA GLY A 45 14.53 15.50 6.64
C GLY A 45 13.92 15.35 5.25
N SER A 46 13.78 14.11 4.73
CA SER A 46 13.21 13.86 3.39
C SER A 46 11.71 13.63 3.49
N GLN A 47 10.94 14.57 2.94
CA GLN A 47 9.48 14.46 2.88
C GLN A 47 9.08 13.36 1.88
N GLY A 48 9.81 13.21 0.78
CA GLY A 48 9.55 12.16 -0.20
C GLY A 48 9.69 10.77 0.39
N LEU A 49 10.73 10.54 1.19
CA LEU A 49 10.96 9.23 1.84
C LEU A 49 9.88 8.91 2.88
N ILE A 50 9.46 9.90 3.67
CA ILE A 50 8.34 9.76 4.60
C ILE A 50 7.07 9.42 3.82
N ALA A 51 6.83 10.11 2.71
CA ALA A 51 5.66 9.90 1.87
C ALA A 51 5.58 8.48 1.31
N ASP A 52 6.68 7.95 0.77
CA ASP A 52 6.74 6.57 0.27
C ASP A 52 6.51 5.53 1.37
N GLY A 53 7.04 5.78 2.57
CA GLY A 53 6.81 4.95 3.75
C GLY A 53 5.34 4.94 4.18
N MET A 54 4.72 6.13 4.26
CA MET A 54 3.30 6.29 4.62
C MET A 54 2.36 5.69 3.57
N HIS A 55 2.70 5.81 2.28
CA HIS A 55 1.98 5.17 1.18
C HIS A 55 1.95 3.65 1.35
N SER A 56 3.12 3.03 1.49
CA SER A 56 3.20 1.57 1.63
C SER A 56 2.53 1.07 2.92
N PHE A 57 2.64 1.82 4.02
CA PHE A 57 1.96 1.48 5.28
C PHE A 57 0.43 1.56 5.14
N SER A 58 -0.05 2.60 4.46
CA SER A 58 -1.48 2.81 4.18
C SER A 58 -2.08 1.67 3.38
N ASP A 59 -1.41 1.26 2.30
CA ASP A 59 -1.84 0.15 1.46
C ASP A 59 -1.83 -1.18 2.23
N LEU A 60 -0.84 -1.42 3.09
CA LEU A 60 -0.81 -2.59 3.97
C LEU A 60 -2.01 -2.67 4.92
N VAL A 61 -2.42 -1.54 5.51
CA VAL A 61 -3.58 -1.47 6.40
C VAL A 61 -4.87 -1.73 5.61
N ALA A 62 -5.00 -1.09 4.45
CA ALA A 62 -6.11 -1.27 3.53
C ALA A 62 -6.27 -2.74 3.11
N ASP A 63 -5.20 -3.36 2.62
CA ASP A 63 -5.15 -4.78 2.23
C ASP A 63 -5.47 -5.71 3.41
N GLY A 64 -4.95 -5.40 4.60
CA GLY A 64 -5.20 -6.17 5.81
C GLY A 64 -6.69 -6.18 6.19
N VAL A 65 -7.36 -5.04 6.06
CA VAL A 65 -8.79 -4.92 6.35
C VAL A 65 -9.62 -5.65 5.30
N VAL A 66 -9.29 -5.51 4.01
CA VAL A 66 -9.94 -6.24 2.92
C VAL A 66 -9.76 -7.76 3.09
N LEU A 67 -8.58 -8.22 3.52
CA LEU A 67 -8.30 -9.62 3.81
C LEU A 67 -9.11 -10.11 5.02
N MET A 68 -9.21 -9.31 6.09
CA MET A 68 -9.96 -9.67 7.29
C MET A 68 -11.47 -9.75 7.00
N ALA A 69 -11.98 -8.79 6.23
CA ALA A 69 -13.34 -8.75 5.73
C ALA A 69 -13.68 -9.98 4.87
N ASN A 70 -12.85 -10.27 3.86
CA ASN A 70 -13.00 -11.48 3.04
C ASN A 70 -12.91 -12.78 3.85
N LYS A 71 -12.02 -12.86 4.84
CA LYS A 71 -11.88 -14.04 5.71
C LYS A 71 -13.13 -14.26 6.57
N LYS A 72 -13.78 -13.18 7.01
CA LYS A 72 -15.05 -13.23 7.75
C LYS A 72 -16.20 -13.66 6.83
N SER A 73 -16.19 -13.20 5.58
CA SER A 73 -17.16 -13.54 4.54
C SER A 73 -17.07 -14.99 4.03
N ARG A 74 -15.91 -15.65 4.15
CA ARG A 74 -15.71 -17.08 3.78
C ARG A 74 -16.12 -18.10 4.87
N ARG A 75 -16.66 -17.67 6.02
CA ARG A 75 -17.41 -18.58 6.91
C ARG A 75 -18.81 -18.77 6.32
N PRO A 76 -19.39 -19.99 6.30
CA PRO A 76 -20.70 -20.21 5.71
C PRO A 76 -21.70 -19.27 6.36
N SER A 77 -22.64 -18.72 5.56
CA SER A 77 -23.76 -17.92 6.07
C SER A 77 -24.35 -18.61 7.27
N ASP A 78 -24.11 -18.06 8.46
CA ASP A 78 -24.89 -18.43 9.62
C ASP A 78 -26.22 -17.70 9.49
N HIS A 79 -27.30 -18.46 9.61
CA HIS A 79 -28.65 -18.12 9.17
C HIS A 79 -29.31 -17.02 10.02
N ASP A 80 -28.56 -16.38 10.93
CA ASP A 80 -29.11 -15.63 12.06
C ASP A 80 -28.70 -14.15 12.10
N HIS A 81 -27.77 -13.67 11.25
CA HIS A 81 -27.37 -12.24 11.24
C HIS A 81 -27.02 -11.71 9.83
N HIS A 82 -28.00 -11.66 8.94
CA HIS A 82 -27.83 -11.23 7.52
C HIS A 82 -27.51 -9.73 7.30
N TYR A 83 -27.81 -8.83 8.24
CA TYR A 83 -27.72 -7.36 8.03
C TYR A 83 -26.63 -6.65 8.85
N GLY A 84 -25.99 -7.35 9.79
CA GLY A 84 -25.00 -6.73 10.69
C GLY A 84 -23.60 -6.58 10.08
N HIS A 85 -23.08 -7.61 9.41
CA HIS A 85 -21.67 -7.65 9.00
C HIS A 85 -21.31 -6.70 7.85
N TRP A 86 -22.22 -6.45 6.90
CA TRP A 86 -22.00 -5.51 5.81
C TRP A 86 -21.86 -4.05 6.28
N ARG A 87 -22.62 -3.63 7.31
CA ARG A 87 -22.49 -2.27 7.88
C ARG A 87 -21.16 -2.06 8.61
N TYR A 88 -20.65 -3.09 9.31
CA TYR A 88 -19.35 -2.99 9.97
C TYR A 88 -18.19 -2.97 8.96
N GLU A 89 -18.30 -3.72 7.86
CA GLU A 89 -17.32 -3.73 6.78
C GLU A 89 -17.29 -2.40 6.01
N ASN A 90 -18.46 -1.88 5.64
CA ASN A 90 -18.61 -0.54 5.06
C ASN A 90 -18.09 0.54 6.02
N GLY A 91 -18.43 0.48 7.31
CA GLY A 91 -17.96 1.42 8.33
C GLY A 91 -16.43 1.40 8.53
N ALA A 92 -15.83 0.21 8.59
CA ALA A 92 -14.37 0.07 8.66
C ALA A 92 -13.69 0.66 7.42
N SER A 93 -14.24 0.41 6.23
CA SER A 93 -13.71 0.97 4.99
C SER A 93 -13.78 2.50 4.94
N LEU A 94 -14.87 3.10 5.44
CA LEU A 94 -15.05 4.55 5.55
C LEU A 94 -14.05 5.16 6.53
N ILE A 95 -13.83 4.55 7.69
CA ILE A 95 -12.87 5.05 8.69
C ILE A 95 -11.46 5.05 8.11
N ILE A 96 -11.06 3.97 7.43
CA ILE A 96 -9.74 3.88 6.80
C ILE A 96 -9.62 4.90 5.68
N GLY A 97 -10.60 5.01 4.79
CA GLY A 97 -10.63 6.04 3.75
C GLY A 97 -10.48 7.45 4.32
N ALA A 98 -11.16 7.76 5.43
CA ALA A 98 -11.04 9.03 6.13
C ALA A 98 -9.63 9.25 6.73
N ILE A 99 -9.04 8.23 7.36
CA ILE A 99 -7.66 8.30 7.87
C ILE A 99 -6.67 8.54 6.72
N LEU A 100 -6.82 7.84 5.59
CA LEU A 100 -5.99 8.01 4.40
C LEU A 100 -6.10 9.44 3.84
N LEU A 101 -7.31 9.99 3.79
CA LEU A 101 -7.53 11.38 3.39
C LEU A 101 -6.89 12.39 4.34
N LEU A 102 -6.96 12.14 5.65
CA LEU A 102 -6.32 13.01 6.64
C LEU A 102 -4.79 12.96 6.52
N VAL A 103 -4.22 11.77 6.39
CA VAL A 103 -2.77 11.57 6.20
C VAL A 103 -2.30 12.19 4.89
N GLY A 104 -2.95 11.86 3.77
CA GLY A 104 -2.63 12.41 2.46
C GLY A 104 -2.80 13.92 2.41
N GLY A 105 -3.89 14.46 2.98
CA GLY A 105 -4.13 15.89 3.10
C GLY A 105 -3.07 16.61 3.94
N GLY A 106 -2.67 16.01 5.07
CA GLY A 106 -1.58 16.53 5.91
C GLY A 106 -0.24 16.55 5.18
N MET A 107 0.05 15.52 4.39
CA MET A 107 1.25 15.46 3.55
C MET A 107 1.23 16.50 2.43
N LEU A 108 0.10 16.69 1.76
CA LEU A 108 -0.07 17.73 0.74
C LEU A 108 0.12 19.13 1.33
N TRP A 109 -0.45 19.37 2.51
CA TRP A 109 -0.28 20.63 3.23
C TRP A 109 1.19 20.87 3.62
N SER A 110 1.84 19.85 4.18
CA SER A 110 3.27 19.89 4.52
C SER A 110 4.11 20.19 3.27
N ALA A 111 3.92 19.41 2.18
CA ALA A 111 4.66 19.59 0.94
C ALA A 111 4.45 21.00 0.36
N ALA A 112 3.20 21.47 0.28
CA ALA A 112 2.89 22.83 -0.20
C ALA A 112 3.58 23.92 0.64
N GLY A 113 3.61 23.77 1.97
CA GLY A 113 4.33 24.67 2.86
C GLY A 113 5.84 24.72 2.59
N HIS A 114 6.46 23.56 2.36
CA HIS A 114 7.89 23.47 2.05
C HIS A 114 8.23 24.02 0.65
N LEU A 115 7.34 23.84 -0.33
CA LEU A 115 7.47 24.48 -1.66
C LEU A 115 7.34 26.01 -1.57
N ALA A 116 6.50 26.54 -0.68
CA ALA A 116 6.28 27.97 -0.50
C ALA A 116 7.41 28.67 0.28
N GLN A 117 8.18 27.95 1.11
CA GLN A 117 9.31 28.50 1.89
C GLN A 117 10.60 27.67 1.76
N PRO A 118 11.30 27.72 0.59
CA PRO A 118 12.49 26.91 0.34
C PRO A 118 13.69 27.20 1.28
N GLN A 119 13.67 28.35 1.96
CA GLN A 119 14.76 28.85 2.83
C GLN A 119 14.88 28.11 4.18
N THR A 120 13.92 27.23 4.52
CA THR A 120 13.89 26.47 5.77
C THR A 120 14.06 24.96 5.58
N ILE A 121 14.27 24.50 4.34
CA ILE A 121 14.38 23.07 4.03
C ILE A 121 15.70 22.55 4.64
N PRO A 122 15.64 21.63 5.62
CA PRO A 122 16.84 20.96 6.11
C PRO A 122 17.54 20.27 4.94
N PRO A 123 18.88 20.36 4.82
CA PRO A 123 19.58 19.66 3.77
C PRO A 123 19.30 18.17 3.91
N VAL A 124 18.69 17.57 2.89
CA VAL A 124 18.37 16.14 2.90
C VAL A 124 19.68 15.38 3.02
N HIS A 125 19.79 14.58 4.07
CA HIS A 125 21.00 13.81 4.31
C HIS A 125 21.11 12.69 3.26
N SER A 126 22.33 12.34 2.87
CA SER A 126 22.59 11.22 1.93
C SER A 126 22.04 9.88 2.42
N ALA A 127 21.77 9.75 3.72
CA ALA A 127 21.04 8.62 4.31
C ALA A 127 19.65 8.42 3.69
N ALA A 128 18.95 9.49 3.31
CA ALA A 128 17.65 9.40 2.63
C ALA A 128 17.76 8.65 1.30
N LEU A 129 18.80 8.98 0.51
CA LEU A 129 19.02 8.37 -0.79
C LEU A 129 19.36 6.88 -0.64
N TRP A 130 20.27 6.55 0.28
CA TRP A 130 20.62 5.14 0.53
C TRP A 130 19.39 4.33 0.95
N MET A 131 18.54 4.88 1.83
CA MET A 131 17.32 4.21 2.24
C MET A 131 16.30 4.12 1.08
N ALA A 132 16.14 5.16 0.27
CA ALA A 132 15.26 5.12 -0.90
C ALA A 132 15.71 4.08 -1.93
N LEU A 133 17.03 3.96 -2.17
CA LEU A 133 17.60 2.94 -3.06
C LEU A 133 17.42 1.53 -2.50
N VAL A 134 17.63 1.33 -1.20
CA VAL A 134 17.37 0.04 -0.54
C VAL A 134 15.89 -0.31 -0.64
N ALA A 135 14.99 0.63 -0.38
CA ALA A 135 13.55 0.41 -0.48
C ALA A 135 13.13 0.07 -1.91
N LEU A 136 13.64 0.80 -2.90
CA LEU A 136 13.40 0.51 -4.31
C LEU A 136 13.92 -0.89 -4.70
N ALA A 137 15.13 -1.26 -4.28
CA ALA A 137 15.69 -2.58 -4.56
C ALA A 137 14.88 -3.71 -3.91
N VAL A 138 14.43 -3.51 -2.67
CA VAL A 138 13.58 -4.47 -1.96
C VAL A 138 12.20 -4.60 -2.65
N LYS A 139 11.54 -3.49 -3.01
CA LYS A 139 10.24 -3.49 -3.70
C LYS A 139 10.33 -4.14 -5.09
N GLU A 140 11.36 -3.83 -5.87
CA GLU A 140 11.64 -4.49 -7.16
C GLU A 140 11.94 -6.00 -6.98
N GLY A 141 12.68 -6.36 -5.93
CA GLY A 141 12.91 -7.76 -5.55
C GLY A 141 11.61 -8.50 -5.21
N LEU A 142 10.73 -7.88 -4.42
CA LEU A 142 9.40 -8.40 -4.10
C LEU A 142 8.55 -8.58 -5.35
N PHE A 143 8.54 -7.59 -6.25
CA PHE A 143 7.83 -7.66 -7.52
C PHE A 143 8.30 -8.87 -8.35
N ARG A 144 9.62 -9.05 -8.51
CA ARG A 144 10.17 -10.19 -9.26
C ARG A 144 9.84 -11.52 -8.61
N TYR A 145 9.91 -11.60 -7.29
CA TYR A 145 9.55 -12.80 -6.53
C TYR A 145 8.07 -13.17 -6.72
N MET A 146 7.18 -12.18 -6.55
CA MET A 146 5.73 -12.39 -6.72
C MET A 146 5.35 -12.70 -8.16
N LEU A 147 6.00 -12.07 -9.14
CA LEU A 147 5.77 -12.37 -10.55
C LEU A 147 6.25 -13.76 -10.93
N ALA A 148 7.41 -14.20 -10.42
CA ALA A 148 7.90 -15.56 -10.61
C ALA A 148 6.96 -16.59 -9.99
N ALA A 149 6.45 -16.33 -8.78
CA ALA A 149 5.44 -17.18 -8.15
C ALA A 149 4.12 -17.18 -8.94
N ALA A 150 3.63 -16.01 -9.37
CA ALA A 150 2.39 -15.86 -10.13
C ALA A 150 2.41 -16.66 -11.45
N ARG A 151 3.52 -16.60 -12.19
CA ARG A 151 3.70 -17.37 -13.44
C ARG A 151 3.79 -18.86 -13.19
N ARG A 152 4.49 -19.31 -12.14
CA ARG A 152 4.58 -20.73 -11.77
C ARG A 152 3.22 -21.31 -11.38
N LEU A 153 2.36 -20.49 -10.77
CA LEU A 153 1.08 -20.92 -10.21
C LEU A 153 -0.10 -20.71 -11.18
N ASN A 154 0.10 -20.04 -12.32
CA ASN A 154 -0.93 -19.69 -13.33
C ASN A 154 -2.20 -19.10 -12.70
N SER A 155 -2.03 -18.22 -11.71
CA SER A 155 -3.15 -17.62 -10.98
C SER A 155 -3.31 -16.15 -11.35
N SER A 156 -4.51 -15.80 -11.86
CA SER A 156 -4.89 -14.42 -12.18
C SER A 156 -4.85 -13.51 -10.96
N LEU A 157 -5.19 -14.02 -9.77
CA LEU A 157 -5.13 -13.26 -8.52
C LEU A 157 -3.69 -12.90 -8.12
N LEU A 158 -2.73 -13.81 -8.29
CA LEU A 158 -1.32 -13.52 -8.00
C LEU A 158 -0.71 -12.57 -9.04
N ILE A 159 -1.16 -12.63 -10.29
CA ILE A 159 -0.75 -11.68 -11.33
C ILE A 159 -1.23 -10.27 -10.98
N ALA A 160 -2.47 -10.12 -10.50
CA ALA A 160 -2.99 -8.84 -10.05
C ALA A 160 -2.16 -8.27 -8.88
N ASN A 161 -1.85 -9.10 -7.89
CA ASN A 161 -1.00 -8.69 -6.75
C ASN A 161 0.42 -8.28 -7.19
N ALA A 162 1.00 -8.97 -8.19
CA ALA A 162 2.29 -8.60 -8.74
C ALA A 162 2.24 -7.25 -9.48
N TRP A 163 1.14 -6.93 -10.17
CA TRP A 163 0.95 -5.63 -10.80
C TRP A 163 0.80 -4.51 -9.77
N HIS A 164 0.12 -4.76 -8.65
CA HIS A 164 0.03 -3.80 -7.55
C HIS A 164 1.43 -3.45 -7.01
N ALA A 165 2.25 -4.46 -6.71
CA ALA A 165 3.62 -4.25 -6.25
C ALA A 165 4.52 -3.52 -7.26
N ARG A 166 4.21 -3.64 -8.56
CA ARG A 166 4.91 -2.87 -9.61
C ARG A 166 4.57 -1.38 -9.53
N SER A 167 3.30 -1.05 -9.29
CA SER A 167 2.87 0.34 -9.09
C SER A 167 3.55 0.96 -7.87
N ASP A 168 3.69 0.20 -6.78
CA ASP A 168 4.42 0.65 -5.59
C ASP A 168 5.89 0.92 -5.88
N ALA A 169 6.56 0.00 -6.57
CA ALA A 169 7.96 0.18 -6.94
C ALA A 169 8.16 1.40 -7.87
N ALA A 170 7.20 1.66 -8.77
CA ALA A 170 7.23 2.85 -9.63
C ALA A 170 7.07 4.16 -8.82
N SER A 171 6.17 4.18 -7.83
CA SER A 171 6.01 5.31 -6.92
C SER A 171 7.30 5.59 -6.13
N SER A 172 7.94 4.55 -5.60
CA SER A 172 9.21 4.66 -4.88
C SER A 172 10.37 5.11 -5.75
N LEU A 173 10.36 4.76 -7.04
CA LEU A 173 11.33 5.25 -8.02
C LEU A 173 11.18 6.77 -8.21
N VAL A 174 9.95 7.29 -8.29
CA VAL A 174 9.70 8.74 -8.38
C VAL A 174 10.27 9.45 -7.15
N VAL A 175 10.10 8.88 -5.95
CA VAL A 175 10.68 9.42 -4.71
C VAL A 175 12.20 9.38 -4.72
N ALA A 176 12.80 8.26 -5.13
CA ALA A 176 14.26 8.16 -5.23
C ALA A 176 14.83 9.22 -6.20
N LEU A 177 14.19 9.42 -7.35
CA LEU A 177 14.57 10.49 -8.29
C LEU A 177 14.39 11.89 -7.69
N GLY A 178 13.33 12.11 -6.90
CA GLY A 178 13.10 13.35 -6.16
C GLY A 178 14.24 13.67 -5.17
N ILE A 179 14.68 12.66 -4.42
CA ILE A 179 15.80 12.77 -3.47
C ILE A 179 17.12 13.02 -4.20
N ILE A 180 17.37 12.34 -5.33
CA ILE A 180 18.54 12.59 -6.18
C ILE A 180 18.53 14.04 -6.68
N GLY A 181 17.39 14.53 -7.15
CA GLY A 181 17.23 15.92 -7.60
C GLY A 181 17.51 16.93 -6.50
N ASN A 182 17.04 16.66 -5.26
CA ASN A 182 17.35 17.47 -4.10
C ASN A 182 18.86 17.52 -3.81
N LEU A 183 19.52 16.36 -3.77
CA LEU A 183 20.97 16.26 -3.55
C LEU A 183 21.80 16.90 -4.67
N ALA A 184 21.27 16.97 -5.90
CA ALA A 184 21.89 17.66 -7.03
C ALA A 184 21.76 19.21 -6.96
N GLY A 185 21.12 19.74 -5.91
CA GLY A 185 20.97 21.18 -5.66
C GLY A 185 19.56 21.71 -5.90
N PHE A 186 18.61 20.87 -6.35
CA PHE A 186 17.23 21.27 -6.58
C PHE A 186 16.31 20.88 -5.41
N ALA A 187 16.38 21.62 -4.31
CA ALA A 187 15.70 21.31 -3.04
C ALA A 187 14.17 21.07 -3.14
N TRP A 188 13.52 21.59 -4.20
CA TRP A 188 12.08 21.45 -4.45
C TRP A 188 11.66 20.08 -5.01
N PHE A 189 12.60 19.25 -5.49
CA PHE A 189 12.27 17.93 -6.06
C PHE A 189 11.76 16.92 -5.03
N ASP A 190 12.31 16.93 -3.80
CA ASP A 190 11.87 16.01 -2.74
C ASP A 190 10.45 16.35 -2.23
N PRO A 191 10.11 17.62 -1.92
CA PRO A 191 8.74 18.02 -1.64
C PRO A 191 7.77 17.77 -2.81
N LEU A 192 8.22 17.92 -4.06
CA LEU A 192 7.40 17.63 -5.23
C LEU A 192 7.07 16.14 -5.34
N ALA A 193 8.04 15.27 -5.09
CA ALA A 193 7.81 13.83 -5.02
C ALA A 193 6.87 13.47 -3.87
N ALA A 194 7.04 14.09 -2.70
CA ALA A 194 6.13 13.93 -1.56
C ALA A 194 4.69 14.35 -1.90
N LEU A 195 4.53 15.44 -2.66
CA LEU A 195 3.24 15.94 -3.13
C LEU A 195 2.58 14.94 -4.09
N ALA A 196 3.34 14.42 -5.06
CA ALA A 196 2.84 13.41 -5.99
C ALA A 196 2.35 12.16 -5.26
N VAL A 197 3.12 11.66 -4.28
CA VAL A 197 2.72 10.50 -3.46
C VAL A 197 1.53 10.84 -2.55
N GLY A 198 1.49 12.04 -1.96
CA GLY A 198 0.34 12.50 -1.17
C GLY A 198 -0.96 12.53 -1.97
N LEU A 199 -0.90 12.92 -3.26
CA LEU A 199 -2.05 12.86 -4.16
C LEU A 199 -2.51 11.42 -4.42
N LEU A 200 -1.57 10.49 -4.58
CA LEU A 200 -1.89 9.07 -4.72
C LEU A 200 -2.62 8.56 -3.47
N ILE A 201 -2.09 8.81 -2.27
CA ILE A 201 -2.72 8.40 -1.01
C ILE A 201 -4.15 8.96 -0.90
N CYS A 202 -4.35 10.24 -1.23
CA CYS A 202 -5.68 10.84 -1.26
C CYS A 202 -6.60 10.14 -2.27
N ALA A 203 -6.12 9.85 -3.48
CA ALA A 203 -6.89 9.16 -4.51
C ALA A 203 -7.27 7.73 -4.07
N HIS A 204 -6.36 7.01 -3.42
CA HIS A 204 -6.62 5.72 -2.81
C HIS A 204 -7.65 5.84 -1.68
N GLY A 205 -7.54 6.85 -0.80
CA GLY A 205 -8.49 7.13 0.27
C GLY A 205 -9.91 7.43 -0.22
N LEU A 206 -10.06 8.09 -1.38
CA LEU A 206 -11.37 8.30 -2.03
C LEU A 206 -11.92 7.04 -2.70
N SER A 207 -11.03 6.20 -3.24
CA SER A 207 -11.41 4.98 -3.97
C SER A 207 -11.66 3.79 -3.05
N PHE A 208 -11.22 3.87 -1.80
CA PHE A 208 -11.29 2.78 -0.82
C PHE A 208 -12.71 2.50 -0.30
N PRO A 209 -13.53 3.51 0.06
CA PRO A 209 -14.91 3.28 0.43
C PRO A 209 -15.74 2.90 -0.82
N PRO A 210 -16.49 1.78 -0.80
CA PRO A 210 -17.37 1.44 -1.90
C PRO A 210 -18.52 2.46 -2.00
N PRO A 211 -19.06 2.75 -3.19
CA PRO A 211 -20.16 3.70 -3.36
C PRO A 211 -21.39 3.39 -2.50
N SER A 212 -21.59 2.11 -2.17
CA SER A 212 -22.62 1.63 -1.25
C SER A 212 -22.45 2.13 0.18
N ALA A 213 -21.22 2.36 0.64
CA ALA A 213 -20.95 2.86 1.99
C ALA A 213 -21.40 4.33 2.16
N LEU A 214 -21.30 5.13 1.09
CA LEU A 214 -21.84 6.49 1.05
C LEU A 214 -23.37 6.49 1.01
N HIS A 215 -23.96 5.54 0.26
CA HIS A 215 -25.42 5.38 0.19
C HIS A 215 -26.02 4.85 1.50
N ASP A 216 -25.29 4.05 2.29
CA ASP A 216 -25.69 3.63 3.65
C ASP A 216 -25.71 4.80 4.66
N LEU A 217 -24.94 5.87 4.39
CA LEU A 217 -24.90 7.10 5.19
C LEU A 217 -25.97 8.12 4.77
N MET A 218 -26.36 8.11 3.50
CA MET A 218 -27.35 9.03 2.91
C MET A 218 -28.74 8.41 2.74
N GLY A 219 -28.87 7.09 2.89
CA GLY A 219 -30.14 6.39 2.87
C GLY A 219 -30.96 6.72 4.12
N PRO A 220 -32.26 7.00 4.00
CA PRO A 220 -33.10 7.18 5.18
C PRO A 220 -33.02 5.92 6.04
N CYS A 221 -32.79 6.08 7.34
CA CYS A 221 -33.00 5.01 8.30
C CYS A 221 -34.50 4.69 8.32
N GLY A 222 -34.94 3.67 7.59
CA GLY A 222 -36.34 3.25 7.52
C GLY A 222 -36.55 2.10 6.55
#